data_AF-A0A1Y3NI91-F1
#
_entry.id   AF-A0A1Y3NI91-F1
#
_cell.length_a   1.000
_cell.length_b   1.000
_cell.length_c   1.000
_cell.angle_alpha   90.00
_cell.angle_beta   90.00
_cell.angle_gamma   90.00
#
_symmetry.space_group_name_H-M   'P 1'
#
loop_
_entity.id
_entity.type
_entity.pdbx_description
1 polymer ?
#
loop_
_entity_poly.entity_id
_entity_poly.type
_entity_poly.pdbx_seq_one_letter_code
_entity_poly.pdbx_strand_id
1 'polypeptide(L)'
;NKKDRNGDTPLINACKNGHMNIIEYLIDLGANVNKGDNNTPLLIACENGNETLVKYLVEKRAEVNRGEFTTPLISACENENESIVHYLLEHGADINAEDENGNTPL
;
A
#
# COMPACT_ATOMS: atom_id res chain seq x y z
N ASN A 1 10.74 3.10 11.56
CA ASN A 1 10.09 1.85 12.03
C ASN A 1 9.38 1.96 13.38
N LYS A 2 9.70 2.90 14.28
CA LYS A 2 8.87 3.14 15.46
C LYS A 2 7.50 3.68 15.04
N LYS A 3 6.45 3.32 15.79
CA LYS A 3 5.07 3.77 15.58
C LYS A 3 4.77 4.96 16.50
N ASP A 4 3.91 5.86 16.05
CA ASP A 4 3.34 6.94 16.87
C ASP A 4 2.12 6.45 17.67
N ARG A 5 1.36 7.38 18.27
CA ARG A 5 0.16 7.06 19.07
C ARG A 5 -1.00 6.49 18.25
N ASN A 6 -0.99 6.68 16.94
CA ASN A 6 -2.00 6.18 16.01
C ASN A 6 -1.57 4.83 15.40
N GLY A 7 -0.40 4.31 15.76
CA GLY A 7 0.15 3.09 15.15
C GLY A 7 0.91 3.34 13.84
N ASP A 8 1.06 4.60 13.42
CA ASP A 8 1.69 4.94 12.15
C ASP A 8 3.20 5.04 12.29
N THR A 9 3.94 4.47 11.33
CA THR A 9 5.39 4.74 11.21
C THR A 9 5.64 6.08 10.51
N PRO A 10 6.86 6.66 10.58
CA PRO A 10 7.20 7.81 9.77
C PRO A 10 6.96 7.61 8.26
N LEU A 11 7.18 6.39 7.76
CA LEU A 11 6.94 6.05 6.36
C LEU A 11 5.43 6.09 6.04
N ILE A 12 4.60 5.50 6.91
CA ILE A 12 3.13 5.57 6.79
C ILE A 12 2.65 7.02 6.76
N ASN A 13 3.12 7.85 7.69
CA ASN A 13 2.77 9.27 7.73
C ASN A 13 3.19 10.00 6.44
N ALA A 14 4.37 9.70 5.88
CA ALA A 14 4.79 10.28 4.61
C ALA A 14 3.91 9.82 3.43
N CYS A 15 3.52 8.54 3.38
CA CYS A 15 2.60 7.99 2.38
C CYS A 15 1.22 8.64 2.45
N LYS A 16 0.64 8.82 3.65
CA LYS A 16 -0.66 9.48 3.83
C LYS A 16 -0.69 10.91 3.29
N ASN A 17 0.44 11.61 3.33
CA ASN A 17 0.58 12.98 2.83
C ASN A 17 1.12 13.05 1.39
N GLY A 18 1.44 11.92 0.75
CA GLY A 18 1.96 11.88 -0.62
C GLY A 18 3.36 12.50 -0.80
N HIS A 19 4.16 12.63 0.26
CA HIS A 19 5.47 13.29 0.22
C HIS A 19 6.57 12.37 -0.36
N MET A 20 6.59 12.18 -1.70
CA MET A 20 7.50 11.25 -2.37
C MET A 20 8.98 11.39 -2.00
N ASN A 21 9.50 12.63 -1.91
CA ASN A 21 10.88 12.88 -1.50
C ASN A 21 11.19 12.39 -0.08
N ILE A 22 10.23 12.50 0.85
CA ILE A 22 10.39 12.01 2.23
C ILE A 22 10.27 10.48 2.25
N ILE A 23 9.35 9.92 1.45
CA ILE A 23 9.16 8.47 1.32
C ILE A 23 10.46 7.81 0.83
N GLU A 24 11.04 8.31 -0.26
CA GLU A 24 12.31 7.84 -0.81
C GLU A 24 13.43 7.91 0.22
N TYR A 25 13.60 9.08 0.85
CA TYR A 25 14.61 9.29 1.88
C TYR A 25 14.48 8.31 3.05
N LEU A 26 13.25 8.05 3.52
CA LEU A 26 13.01 7.12 4.62
C LEU A 26 13.34 5.67 4.24
N ILE A 27 12.97 5.24 3.03
CA ILE A 27 13.27 3.89 2.54
C ILE A 27 14.79 3.70 2.37
N ASP A 28 15.48 4.72 1.84
CA ASP A 28 16.95 4.69 1.69
C ASP A 28 17.68 4.63 3.05
N LEU A 29 17.09 5.18 4.12
CA LEU A 29 17.56 5.02 5.50
C LEU A 29 17.18 3.68 6.15
N GLY A 30 16.53 2.76 5.42
CA GLY A 30 16.15 1.44 5.91
C GLY A 30 14.80 1.40 6.64
N ALA A 31 13.89 2.33 6.35
CA ALA A 31 12.49 2.14 6.75
C ALA A 31 11.94 0.84 6.13
N ASN A 32 11.24 0.06 6.94
CA ASN A 32 10.64 -1.18 6.50
C ASN A 32 9.34 -0.86 5.74
N VAL A 33 9.35 -1.14 4.43
CA VAL A 33 8.25 -0.90 3.48
C VAL A 33 6.96 -1.65 3.82
N ASN A 34 7.05 -2.73 4.61
CA ASN A 34 5.89 -3.54 5.04
C ASN A 34 5.48 -3.23 6.48
N LYS A 35 6.14 -2.28 7.16
CA LYS A 35 5.85 -1.99 8.56
C LYS A 35 4.59 -1.12 8.69
N GLY A 36 3.55 -1.79 9.13
CA GLY A 36 2.28 -1.23 9.56
C GLY A 36 1.52 -2.29 10.35
N ASP A 37 0.50 -1.85 11.09
CA ASP A 37 -0.49 -2.78 11.64
C ASP A 37 -1.56 -2.97 10.54
N ASN A 38 -2.71 -2.33 10.68
CA ASN A 38 -3.83 -2.46 9.76
C ASN A 38 -3.56 -1.77 8.40
N ASN A 39 -2.81 -0.66 8.42
CA ASN A 39 -2.46 0.12 7.24
C ASN A 39 -1.00 -0.12 6.85
N THR A 40 -0.76 -0.53 5.60
CA THR A 40 0.58 -0.63 5.02
C THR A 40 0.87 0.56 4.10
N PRO A 41 2.14 0.90 3.83
CA PRO A 41 2.46 1.94 2.85
C PRO A 41 1.82 1.70 1.48
N LEU A 42 1.76 0.44 1.04
CA LEU A 42 1.16 0.07 -0.24
C LEU A 42 -0.36 0.23 -0.23
N LEU A 43 -1.03 -0.14 0.88
CA LEU A 43 -2.47 0.07 1.04
C LEU A 43 -2.82 1.56 0.86
N ILE A 44 -2.12 2.43 1.58
CA ILE A 44 -2.32 3.89 1.52
C ILE A 44 -2.07 4.44 0.10
N ALA A 45 -1.08 3.90 -0.61
CA ALA A 45 -0.80 4.32 -1.98
C ALA A 45 -1.95 3.95 -2.94
N CYS A 46 -2.55 2.77 -2.76
CA CYS A 46 -3.69 2.30 -3.56
C CYS A 46 -4.97 3.06 -3.22
N GLU A 47 -5.27 3.25 -1.92
CA GLU A 47 -6.40 4.07 -1.44
C GLU A 47 -6.37 5.50 -2.01
N ASN A 48 -5.17 6.09 -2.09
CA ASN A 48 -4.98 7.42 -2.64
C ASN A 48 -4.92 7.46 -4.18
N GLY A 49 -4.93 6.32 -4.87
CA GLY A 49 -4.77 6.25 -6.33
C GLY A 49 -3.41 6.72 -6.83
N ASN A 50 -2.38 6.75 -5.97
CA ASN A 50 -1.05 7.28 -6.31
C ASN A 50 -0.22 6.21 -7.04
N GLU A 51 -0.42 6.11 -8.35
CA GLU A 51 0.23 5.12 -9.21
C GLU A 51 1.77 5.14 -9.09
N THR A 52 2.38 6.33 -9.05
CA THR A 52 3.84 6.48 -8.89
C THR A 52 4.32 5.87 -7.57
N LEU A 53 3.61 6.13 -6.47
CA LEU A 53 3.96 5.58 -5.17
C LEU A 53 3.74 4.07 -5.10
N VAL A 54 2.65 3.56 -5.69
CA VAL A 54 2.39 2.11 -5.77
C VAL A 54 3.55 1.41 -6.46
N LYS A 55 3.92 1.85 -7.67
CA LYS A 55 5.02 1.25 -8.44
C LYS A 55 6.33 1.26 -7.65
N TYR A 56 6.65 2.41 -7.07
CA TYR A 56 7.85 2.55 -6.24
C TYR A 56 7.87 1.60 -5.04
N LEU A 57 6.76 1.47 -4.31
CA LEU A 57 6.70 0.58 -3.14
C LEU A 57 6.82 -0.90 -3.54
N VAL A 58 6.18 -1.32 -4.64
CA VAL A 58 6.29 -2.69 -5.17
C VAL A 58 7.72 -2.98 -5.61
N GLU A 59 8.39 -2.05 -6.30
CA GLU A 59 9.84 -2.16 -6.62
C GLU A 59 10.72 -2.30 -5.38
N LYS A 60 10.33 -1.64 -4.28
CA LYS A 60 10.98 -1.75 -2.95
C LYS A 60 10.53 -3.00 -2.17
N ARG A 61 9.86 -3.95 -2.82
CA ARG A 61 9.41 -5.24 -2.27
C ARG A 61 8.32 -5.12 -1.20
N ALA A 62 7.40 -4.18 -1.40
CA ALA A 62 6.15 -4.19 -0.66
C ALA A 62 5.39 -5.51 -0.87
N GLU A 63 4.81 -6.06 0.19
CA GLU A 63 3.98 -7.26 0.13
C GLU A 63 2.64 -6.91 -0.53
N VAL A 64 2.47 -7.29 -1.80
CA VAL A 64 1.34 -6.93 -2.67
C VAL A 64 -0.03 -7.34 -2.11
N ASN A 65 -0.09 -8.41 -1.32
CA ASN A 65 -1.32 -8.94 -0.73
C ASN A 65 -1.48 -8.57 0.76
N ARG A 66 -0.63 -7.71 1.32
CA ARG A 66 -0.64 -7.42 2.76
C ARG A 66 -1.65 -6.33 3.11
N GLY A 67 -2.66 -6.71 3.87
CA GLY A 67 -3.55 -5.83 4.63
C GLY A 67 -4.39 -6.66 5.62
N GLU A 68 -4.95 -6.00 6.63
CA GLU A 68 -5.69 -6.68 7.71
C GLU A 68 -7.18 -6.77 7.41
N PHE A 69 -7.79 -5.65 7.00
CA PHE A 69 -9.23 -5.58 6.71
C PHE A 69 -9.56 -5.55 5.22
N THR A 70 -8.58 -5.19 4.39
CA THR A 70 -8.70 -5.12 2.93
C THR A 70 -7.33 -5.40 2.31
N THR A 71 -7.27 -5.60 0.99
CA THR A 71 -6.02 -5.79 0.26
C THR A 71 -5.72 -4.57 -0.62
N PRO A 72 -4.44 -4.33 -0.97
CA PRO A 72 -4.09 -3.29 -1.94
C PRO A 72 -4.89 -3.37 -3.25
N LEU A 73 -5.22 -4.59 -3.72
CA LEU A 73 -6.00 -4.78 -4.94
C LEU A 73 -7.45 -4.33 -4.77
N ILE A 74 -8.10 -4.68 -3.65
CA ILE A 74 -9.47 -4.23 -3.36
C ILE A 74 -9.50 -2.69 -3.27
N SER A 75 -8.57 -2.07 -2.53
CA SER A 75 -8.50 -0.61 -2.44
C SER A 75 -8.24 0.07 -3.80
N ALA A 76 -7.47 -0.56 -4.69
CA ALA A 76 -7.27 -0.04 -6.05
C ALA A 76 -8.55 -0.10 -6.90
N CYS A 77 -9.35 -1.17 -6.77
CA CYS A 77 -10.66 -1.29 -7.40
C CYS A 77 -11.64 -0.23 -6.87
N GLU A 78 -11.68 -0.02 -5.55
CA GLU A 78 -12.52 1.01 -4.91
C GLU A 78 -12.13 2.44 -5.33
N ASN A 79 -10.86 2.66 -5.66
CA ASN A 79 -10.38 3.93 -6.22
C ASN A 79 -10.67 4.09 -7.72
N GLU A 80 -11.22 3.06 -8.40
CA GLU A 80 -11.48 3.02 -9.84
C GLU A 80 -10.21 3.24 -10.70
N ASN A 81 -9.03 2.87 -10.19
CA ASN A 81 -7.76 3.07 -10.90
C ASN A 81 -7.28 1.79 -11.60
N GLU A 82 -7.73 1.59 -12.84
CA GLU A 82 -7.39 0.44 -13.68
C GLU A 82 -5.87 0.23 -13.83
N SER A 83 -5.08 1.29 -13.93
CA SER A 83 -3.62 1.20 -14.06
C SER A 83 -2.99 0.53 -12.85
N ILE A 84 -3.44 0.88 -11.64
CA ILE A 84 -2.97 0.27 -10.39
C ILE A 84 -3.45 -1.18 -10.30
N VAL A 85 -4.72 -1.44 -10.60
CA VAL A 85 -5.30 -2.80 -10.59
C VAL A 85 -4.49 -3.75 -11.48
N HIS A 86 -4.26 -3.37 -12.73
CA HIS A 86 -3.45 -4.16 -13.66
C HIS A 86 -2.03 -4.38 -13.15
N TYR A 87 -1.39 -3.31 -12.66
CA TYR A 87 -0.03 -3.40 -12.14
C TYR A 87 0.08 -4.34 -10.94
N LEU A 88 -0.85 -4.29 -9.99
CA LEU A 88 -0.86 -5.19 -8.83
C LEU A 88 -1.07 -6.65 -9.26
N LEU A 89 -1.98 -6.92 -10.21
CA LEU A 89 -2.20 -8.27 -10.76
C LEU A 89 -0.95 -8.83 -11.45
N GLU A 90 -0.25 -8.01 -12.24
CA GLU A 90 1.03 -8.39 -12.85
C GLU A 90 2.11 -8.75 -11.82
N HIS A 91 2.00 -8.19 -10.60
CA HIS A 91 2.93 -8.42 -9.49
C HIS A 91 2.39 -9.41 -8.45
N GLY A 92 1.41 -10.23 -8.82
CA GLY A 92 0.94 -11.36 -8.02
C GLY A 92 -0.09 -11.01 -6.95
N ALA A 93 -0.85 -9.94 -7.14
CA ALA A 93 -2.04 -9.70 -6.33
C ALA A 93 -3.06 -10.84 -6.52
N ASP A 94 -3.66 -11.29 -5.42
CA ASP A 94 -4.68 -12.32 -5.45
C ASP A 94 -6.03 -11.73 -5.84
N ILE A 95 -6.48 -12.05 -7.05
CA ILE A 95 -7.77 -11.59 -7.59
C ILE A 95 -8.98 -12.14 -6.83
N ASN A 96 -8.80 -13.20 -6.04
CA ASN A 96 -9.86 -13.81 -5.23
C ASN A 96 -9.73 -13.47 -3.74
N ALA A 97 -8.88 -12.51 -3.36
CA ALA A 97 -8.78 -12.08 -1.98
C ALA A 97 -10.12 -11.50 -1.50
N GLU A 98 -10.46 -11.75 -0.24
CA GLU A 98 -11.66 -11.22 0.40
C GLU A 98 -11.26 -10.18 1.45
N ASP A 99 -12.02 -9.08 1.55
CA ASP A 99 -11.94 -8.14 2.66
C ASP A 99 -12.63 -8.71 3.93
N GLU A 100 -12.68 -7.92 5.01
CA GLU A 100 -13.34 -8.33 6.26
C GLU A 100 -14.85 -8.60 6.14
N ASN A 101 -15.49 -8.13 5.05
CA ASN A 101 -16.91 -8.30 4.76
C ASN A 101 -17.17 -9.41 3.73
N GLY A 102 -16.14 -10.07 3.22
CA GLY A 102 -16.25 -11.09 2.17
C GLY A 102 -16.38 -10.51 0.76
N ASN A 103 -16.06 -9.23 0.56
CA ASN A 103 -16.03 -8.62 -0.77
C ASN A 103 -14.74 -9.00 -1.50
N THR A 104 -14.87 -9.35 -2.77
CA THR A 104 -13.75 -9.59 -3.69
C THR A 104 -13.44 -8.35 -4.53
N PRO A 105 -12.23 -8.23 -5.14
CA PRO A 105 -11.91 -7.16 -6.08
C PRO A 105 -12.83 -7.04 -7.31
N LEU A 106 -13.58 -8.10 -7.64
CA LEU A 106 -14.55 -8.25 -8.73
C LEU A 106 -15.93 -8.58 -8.16
#